data_AF-A0A520R6R7-F1
#
_entry.id   AF-A0A520R6R7-F1
#
_cell.length_a   1.000
_cell.length_b   1.000
_cell.length_c   1.000
_cell.angle_alpha   90.00
_cell.angle_beta   90.00
_cell.angle_gamma   90.00
#
_symmetry.space_group_name_H-M   'P 1'
#
loop_
_entity.id
_entity.type
_entity.pdbx_description
1 polymer ?
#
loop_
_entity_poly.entity_id
_entity_poly.type
_entity_poly.pdbx_seq_one_letter_code
_entity_poly.pdbx_strand_id
1 'polypeptide(L)'
;MDHGWRSSVIHSLSPRLFAPQRAQTAPEQAAPAPSTEVGSEAGQRAPVDGGRVNPQAAAEGPEGEALTSKEQREVERLKKRDAEVRAHEQAHAASGGAHAGAPSYGYETGPDGKRYAVSGEVSIDTSEIEGDTRGSLQKLEQVARAAMAPAQPSGQDRKVAAQARAKIARLRAEMVEEKASTAETEESGDPAASRAAGAYQKASTPEVPTATLDITACGDCGQGHSR
;
A
#
# COMPACT_ATOMS: atom_id res chain seq x y z
N MET A 1 -23.48 34.85 48.05
CA MET A 1 -22.89 35.01 46.71
C MET A 1 -23.33 33.81 45.90
N ASP A 2 -24.46 33.96 45.19
CA ASP A 2 -25.10 32.94 44.37
C ASP A 2 -24.95 33.31 42.90
N HIS A 3 -24.14 32.56 42.16
CA HIS A 3 -24.14 32.51 40.69
C HIS A 3 -23.94 31.03 40.34
N GLY A 4 -24.85 30.32 39.68
CA GLY A 4 -25.72 30.74 38.59
C GLY A 4 -25.37 29.87 37.38
N TRP A 5 -25.85 28.63 37.38
CA TRP A 5 -25.68 27.64 36.32
C TRP A 5 -26.37 28.14 35.04
N ARG A 6 -25.66 28.23 33.91
CA ARG A 6 -26.30 28.37 32.59
C ARG A 6 -25.76 27.34 31.61
N SER A 7 -26.74 26.76 30.94
CA SER A 7 -26.73 25.58 30.09
C SER A 7 -26.65 25.96 28.60
N SER A 8 -26.43 24.94 27.77
CA SER A 8 -26.73 24.83 26.34
C SER A 8 -25.66 25.40 25.38
N VAL A 9 -25.34 24.82 24.22
CA VAL A 9 -26.12 24.00 23.28
C VAL A 9 -25.19 23.01 22.55
N ILE A 10 -25.53 21.74 22.57
CA ILE A 10 -24.98 20.65 21.74
C ILE A 10 -25.63 20.75 20.36
N HIS A 11 -24.85 21.03 19.31
CA HIS A 11 -25.33 20.94 17.93
C HIS A 11 -25.34 19.48 17.47
N SER A 12 -26.54 18.95 17.23
CA SER A 12 -26.74 17.62 16.65
C SER A 12 -26.40 17.65 15.15
N LEU A 13 -25.36 16.92 14.74
CA LEU A 13 -25.18 16.53 13.34
C LEU A 13 -25.79 15.15 13.14
N SER A 14 -26.75 15.09 12.22
CA SER A 14 -27.50 13.89 11.86
C SER A 14 -26.64 12.92 11.03
N PRO A 15 -26.62 11.61 11.33
CA PRO A 15 -26.07 10.61 10.42
C PRO A 15 -27.10 10.22 9.35
N ARG A 16 -26.76 10.43 8.07
CA ARG A 16 -27.51 9.87 6.94
C ARG A 16 -27.30 8.36 6.89
N LEU A 17 -28.39 7.62 7.12
CA LEU A 17 -28.48 6.17 6.96
C LEU A 17 -28.42 5.83 5.47
N PHE A 18 -27.41 5.06 5.06
CA PHE A 18 -27.31 4.46 3.73
C PHE A 18 -27.79 3.01 3.84
N ALA A 19 -28.89 2.68 3.16
CA ALA A 19 -29.52 1.36 3.18
C ALA A 19 -28.87 0.42 2.16
N PRO A 20 -28.59 -0.86 2.49
CA PRO A 20 -28.21 -1.85 1.51
C PRO A 20 -29.44 -2.44 0.79
N GLN A 21 -29.41 -2.41 -0.54
CA GLN A 21 -30.42 -3.02 -1.39
C GLN A 21 -30.33 -4.56 -1.29
N ARG A 22 -31.43 -5.19 -0.88
CA ARG A 22 -31.70 -6.63 -1.02
C ARG A 22 -31.64 -7.03 -2.50
N ALA A 23 -30.77 -7.98 -2.85
CA ALA A 23 -30.94 -8.83 -4.02
C ALA A 23 -31.41 -10.21 -3.54
N GLN A 24 -32.66 -10.55 -3.87
CA GLN A 24 -33.20 -11.91 -3.80
C GLN A 24 -33.40 -12.36 -5.25
N THR A 25 -32.89 -13.55 -5.61
CA THR A 25 -33.56 -14.57 -6.45
C THR A 25 -32.62 -15.78 -6.64
N ALA A 26 -33.11 -16.96 -6.21
CA ALA A 26 -32.63 -18.31 -6.50
C ALA A 26 -33.16 -18.77 -7.90
N PRO A 27 -32.97 -20.02 -8.45
CA PRO A 27 -32.75 -21.35 -7.81
C PRO A 27 -31.62 -22.21 -8.44
N GLU A 28 -30.95 -23.13 -7.72
CA GLU A 28 -31.26 -24.58 -7.58
C GLU A 28 -31.83 -25.22 -8.85
N GLN A 29 -31.05 -26.06 -9.57
CA GLN A 29 -31.49 -27.33 -10.20
C GLN A 29 -30.29 -28.20 -10.69
N ALA A 30 -30.17 -29.35 -10.03
CA ALA A 30 -29.87 -30.72 -10.47
C ALA A 30 -29.32 -31.04 -11.89
N ALA A 31 -28.40 -32.02 -11.88
CA ALA A 31 -27.86 -32.80 -13.00
C ALA A 31 -28.92 -33.51 -13.87
N PRO A 32 -28.55 -33.93 -15.09
CA PRO A 32 -28.22 -35.34 -15.29
C PRO A 32 -27.03 -35.64 -16.24
N ALA A 33 -26.47 -36.84 -16.08
CA ALA A 33 -25.43 -37.46 -16.90
C ALA A 33 -25.87 -37.67 -18.37
N PRO A 34 -24.90 -37.92 -19.28
CA PRO A 34 -24.95 -39.19 -19.99
C PRO A 34 -23.60 -39.92 -20.12
N SER A 35 -23.74 -41.23 -20.31
CA SER A 35 -22.72 -42.27 -20.40
C SER A 35 -21.90 -42.25 -21.70
N THR A 36 -20.62 -42.64 -21.55
CA THR A 36 -19.81 -43.51 -22.42
C THR A 36 -19.80 -43.34 -23.93
N GLU A 37 -18.67 -42.89 -24.51
CA GLU A 37 -17.96 -43.69 -25.52
C GLU A 37 -16.47 -43.31 -25.71
N VAL A 38 -15.64 -44.30 -25.34
CA VAL A 38 -14.35 -44.79 -25.86
C VAL A 38 -13.55 -43.94 -26.87
N GLY A 39 -12.28 -43.71 -26.51
CA GLY A 39 -11.21 -43.30 -27.42
C GLY A 39 -9.85 -43.49 -26.75
N SER A 40 -9.28 -44.70 -26.89
CA SER A 40 -7.91 -45.05 -26.51
C SER A 40 -6.89 -44.15 -27.19
N GLU A 41 -5.87 -43.69 -26.46
CA GLU A 41 -4.49 -43.74 -26.94
C GLU A 41 -3.49 -43.64 -25.77
N ALA A 42 -2.48 -44.49 -25.85
CA ALA A 42 -1.58 -44.85 -24.77
C ALA A 42 -0.29 -44.01 -24.79
N GLY A 43 0.16 -43.58 -23.61
CA GLY A 43 1.50 -43.02 -23.36
C GLY A 43 2.03 -43.50 -22.02
N GLN A 44 3.20 -44.15 -22.04
CA GLN A 44 3.82 -44.96 -20.98
C GLN A 44 4.18 -44.19 -19.68
N ARG A 45 3.87 -44.73 -18.47
CA ARG A 45 4.76 -45.30 -17.40
C ARG A 45 6.00 -44.43 -17.05
N ALA A 46 6.31 -44.06 -15.80
CA ALA A 46 6.39 -44.85 -14.55
C ALA A 46 6.43 -43.94 -13.27
N PRO A 47 6.28 -44.50 -12.05
CA PRO A 47 5.85 -43.80 -10.83
C PRO A 47 7.00 -43.42 -9.88
N VAL A 48 6.84 -42.35 -9.10
CA VAL A 48 7.64 -42.12 -7.89
C VAL A 48 6.74 -42.14 -6.64
N ASP A 49 7.07 -43.12 -5.83
CA ASP A 49 6.72 -43.48 -4.47
C ASP A 49 6.20 -42.35 -3.53
N GLY A 50 4.92 -42.40 -3.18
CA GLY A 50 4.53 -43.18 -2.00
C GLY A 50 4.80 -42.61 -0.60
N GLY A 51 5.26 -41.38 -0.43
CA GLY A 51 5.41 -40.76 0.90
C GLY A 51 4.11 -40.22 1.51
N ARG A 52 3.18 -41.09 1.94
CA ARG A 52 2.08 -40.70 2.85
C ARG A 52 2.66 -40.24 4.19
N VAL A 53 2.94 -38.95 4.33
CA VAL A 53 3.14 -38.34 5.65
C VAL A 53 1.78 -38.24 6.34
N ASN A 54 1.64 -39.03 7.39
CA ASN A 54 0.52 -39.05 8.31
C ASN A 54 0.25 -37.63 8.86
N PRO A 55 -0.92 -36.99 8.65
CA PRO A 55 -1.24 -35.71 9.29
C PRO A 55 -1.68 -35.86 10.76
N GLN A 56 -1.67 -37.07 11.32
CA GLN A 56 -1.93 -37.35 12.73
C GLN A 56 -0.63 -37.44 13.53
N ALA A 57 -0.01 -36.29 13.77
CA ALA A 57 0.98 -36.10 14.85
C ALA A 57 0.93 -34.68 15.45
N ALA A 58 -0.19 -33.97 15.27
CA ALA A 58 -0.41 -32.63 15.80
C ALA A 58 -1.84 -32.49 16.36
N ALA A 59 -2.22 -33.38 17.26
CA ALA A 59 -3.33 -33.18 18.17
C ALA A 59 -3.00 -33.98 19.43
N GLU A 60 -3.32 -33.42 20.58
CA GLU A 60 -3.00 -33.94 21.92
C GLU A 60 -1.65 -33.46 22.48
N GLY A 61 -1.53 -32.14 22.65
CA GLY A 61 -0.94 -31.64 23.89
C GLY A 61 -1.83 -32.06 25.07
N PRO A 62 -1.32 -32.10 26.31
CA PRO A 62 -2.10 -32.55 27.47
C PRO A 62 -3.28 -31.60 27.70
N GLU A 63 -4.44 -31.92 27.12
CA GLU A 63 -5.72 -31.37 27.55
C GLU A 63 -6.04 -32.03 28.89
N GLY A 64 -5.87 -31.30 30.00
CA GLY A 64 -6.29 -31.88 31.27
C GLY A 64 -5.96 -31.18 32.57
N GLU A 65 -5.10 -30.15 32.60
CA GLU A 65 -4.89 -29.37 33.83
C GLU A 65 -5.38 -27.94 33.65
N ALA A 66 -6.28 -27.52 34.54
CA ALA A 66 -6.75 -26.15 34.59
C ALA A 66 -5.57 -25.23 34.93
N LEU A 67 -5.21 -24.35 34.01
CA LEU A 67 -4.14 -23.38 34.20
C LEU A 67 -4.37 -22.58 35.49
N THR A 68 -3.31 -22.41 36.27
CA THR A 68 -3.30 -21.49 37.40
C THR A 68 -3.52 -20.06 36.92
N SER A 69 -4.00 -19.16 37.79
CA SER A 69 -4.17 -17.75 37.42
C SER A 69 -2.87 -17.08 36.95
N LYS A 70 -1.70 -17.60 37.38
CA LYS A 70 -0.40 -17.11 36.92
C LYS A 70 -0.14 -17.52 35.47
N GLU A 71 -0.40 -18.78 35.12
CA GLU A 71 -0.23 -19.29 33.76
C GLU A 71 -1.22 -18.65 32.79
N GLN A 72 -2.46 -18.40 33.22
CA GLN A 72 -3.45 -17.68 32.41
C GLN A 72 -2.97 -16.28 32.01
N ARG A 73 -2.43 -15.51 32.98
CA ARG A 73 -1.85 -14.19 32.70
C ARG A 73 -0.67 -14.27 31.74
N GLU A 74 0.12 -15.33 31.82
CA GLU A 74 1.24 -15.53 30.92
C GLU A 74 0.79 -15.83 29.49
N VAL A 75 -0.23 -16.68 29.33
CA VAL A 75 -0.87 -16.94 28.04
C VAL A 75 -1.45 -15.66 27.44
N GLU A 76 -2.11 -14.82 28.23
CA GLU A 76 -2.62 -13.51 27.78
C GLU A 76 -1.49 -12.58 27.32
N ARG A 77 -0.38 -12.54 28.06
CA ARG A 77 0.82 -11.77 27.68
C ARG A 77 1.40 -12.24 26.35
N LEU A 78 1.52 -13.56 26.16
CA LEU A 78 2.03 -14.16 24.92
C LEU A 78 1.09 -13.92 23.73
N LYS A 79 -0.22 -14.05 23.93
CA LYS A 79 -1.23 -13.72 22.89
C LYS A 79 -1.15 -12.28 22.44
N LYS A 80 -1.02 -11.34 23.39
CA LYS A 80 -0.86 -9.92 23.07
C LYS A 80 0.40 -9.68 22.24
N ARG A 81 1.52 -10.26 22.66
CA ARG A 81 2.78 -10.13 21.92
C ARG A 81 2.71 -10.75 20.52
N ASP A 82 2.10 -11.91 20.36
CA ASP A 82 1.92 -12.57 19.07
C ASP A 82 1.12 -11.70 18.10
N ALA A 83 0.02 -11.10 18.57
CA ALA A 83 -0.77 -10.18 17.75
C ALA A 83 0.04 -8.94 17.34
N GLU A 84 0.80 -8.36 18.27
CA GLU A 84 1.67 -7.20 18.01
C GLU A 84 2.77 -7.52 16.99
N VAL A 85 3.49 -8.63 17.18
CA VAL A 85 4.56 -9.08 16.28
C VAL A 85 4.00 -9.35 14.89
N ARG A 86 2.90 -10.10 14.77
CA ARG A 86 2.30 -10.38 13.47
C ARG A 86 1.85 -9.11 12.75
N ALA A 87 1.22 -8.18 13.46
CA ALA A 87 0.82 -6.90 12.89
C ALA A 87 2.03 -6.07 12.45
N HIS A 88 3.11 -6.09 13.23
CA HIS A 88 4.38 -5.42 12.91
C HIS A 88 4.98 -5.97 11.61
N GLU A 89 5.19 -7.28 11.53
CA GLU A 89 5.78 -7.90 10.33
C GLU A 89 4.86 -7.79 9.11
N GLN A 90 3.54 -7.88 9.31
CA GLN A 90 2.59 -7.71 8.22
C GLN A 90 2.63 -6.30 7.64
N ALA A 91 2.83 -5.27 8.47
CA ALA A 91 2.96 -3.89 8.02
C ALA A 91 4.23 -3.68 7.17
N HIS A 92 5.34 -4.31 7.57
CA HIS A 92 6.57 -4.34 6.78
C HIS A 92 6.37 -5.02 5.43
N ALA A 93 5.84 -6.26 5.42
CA ALA A 93 5.65 -7.02 4.19
C ALA A 93 4.67 -6.35 3.22
N ALA A 94 3.52 -5.86 3.73
CA ALA A 94 2.52 -5.17 2.92
C ALA A 94 3.08 -3.89 2.27
N SER A 95 3.91 -3.15 3.01
CA SER A 95 4.51 -1.92 2.50
C SER A 95 5.71 -2.17 1.62
N GLY A 96 6.39 -3.32 1.73
CA GLY A 96 7.52 -3.66 0.86
C GLY A 96 7.11 -4.23 -0.49
N GLY A 97 5.93 -4.85 -0.58
CA GLY A 97 5.42 -5.43 -1.82
C GLY A 97 6.44 -6.42 -2.41
N ALA A 98 6.78 -6.25 -3.68
CA ALA A 98 7.75 -7.11 -4.38
C ALA A 98 9.20 -7.00 -3.85
N HIS A 99 9.52 -5.99 -3.03
CA HIS A 99 10.87 -5.76 -2.50
C HIS A 99 11.01 -6.17 -1.02
N ALA A 100 9.96 -6.76 -0.44
CA ALA A 100 10.01 -7.42 0.85
C ALA A 100 9.79 -8.93 0.71
N GLY A 101 10.49 -9.70 1.53
CA GLY A 101 10.26 -11.13 1.70
C GLY A 101 9.01 -11.43 2.53
N ALA A 102 8.72 -12.72 2.67
CA ALA A 102 7.67 -13.17 3.58
C ALA A 102 8.09 -12.93 5.04
N PRO A 103 7.13 -12.60 5.94
CA PRO A 103 7.38 -12.56 7.38
C PRO A 103 7.96 -13.86 7.91
N SER A 104 9.00 -13.74 8.73
CA SER A 104 9.57 -14.83 9.52
C SER A 104 9.29 -14.57 11.00
N TYR A 105 9.04 -15.64 11.77
CA TYR A 105 8.66 -15.52 13.18
C TYR A 105 9.48 -16.44 14.07
N GLY A 106 9.91 -15.90 15.22
CA GLY A 106 10.43 -16.68 16.34
C GLY A 106 9.30 -16.96 17.34
N TYR A 107 9.21 -18.21 17.79
CA TYR A 107 8.11 -18.69 18.62
C TYR A 107 8.54 -19.05 20.04
N GLU A 108 7.64 -18.84 20.99
CA GLU A 108 7.73 -19.32 22.37
C GLU A 108 6.51 -20.22 22.66
N THR A 109 6.73 -21.32 23.37
CA THR A 109 5.64 -22.23 23.78
C THR A 109 5.09 -21.78 25.13
N GLY A 110 3.79 -21.49 25.18
CA GLY A 110 3.09 -21.13 26.41
C GLY A 110 2.80 -22.34 27.31
N PRO A 111 2.38 -22.09 28.57
CA PRO A 111 2.00 -23.16 29.51
C PRO A 111 0.72 -23.90 29.08
N ASP A 112 -0.01 -23.38 28.09
CA ASP A 112 -1.13 -24.04 27.42
C ASP A 112 -0.71 -24.96 26.26
N GLY A 113 0.60 -25.16 26.05
CA GLY A 113 1.17 -25.98 24.99
C GLY A 113 1.12 -25.34 23.60
N LYS A 114 0.63 -24.10 23.47
CA LYS A 114 0.51 -23.40 22.17
C LYS A 114 1.75 -22.55 21.90
N ARG A 115 2.06 -22.36 20.62
CA ARG A 115 3.18 -21.48 20.18
C ARG A 115 2.68 -20.09 19.86
N TYR A 116 3.42 -19.09 20.34
CA TYR A 116 3.14 -17.67 20.17
C TYR A 116 4.36 -16.97 19.55
N ALA A 117 4.16 -16.11 18.55
CA ALA A 117 5.24 -15.33 17.96
C ALA A 117 5.71 -14.26 18.95
N VAL A 118 6.99 -14.28 19.30
CA VAL A 118 7.59 -13.33 20.25
C VAL A 118 8.63 -12.43 19.59
N SER A 119 9.10 -12.81 18.41
CA SER A 119 9.93 -12.02 17.52
C SER A 119 9.52 -12.27 16.07
N GLY A 120 9.85 -11.34 15.20
CA GLY A 120 9.69 -11.51 13.77
C GLY A 120 10.64 -10.61 13.00
N GLU A 121 10.79 -10.90 11.72
CA GLU A 121 11.48 -10.03 10.78
C GLU A 121 10.95 -10.20 9.35
N VAL A 122 11.12 -9.15 8.56
CA VAL A 122 10.88 -9.15 7.11
C VAL A 122 12.17 -8.73 6.43
N SER A 123 12.71 -9.59 5.57
CA SER A 123 13.87 -9.22 4.75
C SER A 123 13.46 -8.19 3.71
N ILE A 124 14.16 -7.05 3.66
CA ILE A 124 13.90 -5.99 2.68
C ILE A 124 15.12 -5.83 1.78
N ASP A 125 14.90 -5.89 0.47
CA ASP A 125 15.96 -5.80 -0.52
C ASP A 125 16.38 -4.34 -0.79
N THR A 126 17.58 -3.97 -0.34
CA THR A 126 18.14 -2.62 -0.57
C THR A 126 19.04 -2.54 -1.80
N SER A 127 19.11 -3.58 -2.64
CA SER A 127 19.95 -3.57 -3.85
C SER A 127 19.42 -2.61 -4.91
N GLU A 128 20.34 -2.06 -5.69
CA GLU A 128 20.05 -1.26 -6.88
C GLU A 128 19.84 -2.19 -8.08
N ILE A 129 19.08 -1.70 -9.06
CA ILE A 129 18.87 -2.36 -10.35
C ILE A 129 19.97 -1.86 -11.29
N GLU A 130 20.87 -2.75 -11.68
CA GLU A 130 21.98 -2.41 -12.57
C GLU A 130 21.48 -1.86 -13.91
N GLY A 131 22.05 -0.74 -14.34
CA GLY A 131 21.70 -0.08 -15.60
C GLY A 131 20.36 0.68 -15.60
N ASP A 132 19.64 0.72 -14.47
CA ASP A 132 18.40 1.50 -14.34
C ASP A 132 18.39 2.35 -13.05
N THR A 133 18.96 3.55 -13.16
CA THR A 133 18.99 4.55 -12.09
C THR A 133 17.57 4.95 -11.64
N ARG A 134 16.62 5.03 -12.58
CA ARG A 134 15.24 5.45 -12.30
C ARG A 134 14.45 4.36 -11.59
N GLY A 135 14.57 3.11 -12.03
CA GLY A 135 13.97 1.96 -11.37
C GLY A 135 14.57 1.72 -9.98
N SER A 136 15.89 1.88 -9.84
CA SER A 136 16.58 1.83 -8.55
C SER A 136 16.04 2.87 -7.57
N LEU A 137 15.83 4.11 -8.03
CA LEU A 137 15.26 5.17 -7.21
C LEU A 137 13.87 4.79 -6.69
N GLN A 138 12.99 4.31 -7.56
CA GLN A 138 11.62 3.91 -7.19
C GLN A 138 11.61 2.71 -6.22
N LYS A 139 12.44 1.70 -6.50
CA LYS A 139 12.63 0.53 -5.63
C LYS A 139 13.08 0.95 -4.23
N LEU A 140 14.12 1.78 -4.16
CA LEU A 140 14.68 2.22 -2.88
C LEU A 140 13.72 3.14 -2.11
N GLU A 141 12.91 3.95 -2.80
CA GLU A 141 11.83 4.72 -2.15
C GLU A 141 10.77 3.82 -1.54
N GLN A 142 10.37 2.74 -2.24
CA GLN A 142 9.47 1.73 -1.68
C GLN A 142 10.09 1.07 -0.44
N VAL A 143 11.35 0.67 -0.53
CA VAL A 143 12.11 0.04 0.56
C VAL A 143 12.21 0.95 1.79
N ALA A 144 12.51 2.23 1.59
CA ALA A 144 12.58 3.20 2.68
C ALA A 144 11.22 3.42 3.36
N ARG A 145 10.11 3.38 2.60
CA ARG A 145 8.75 3.41 3.14
C ARG A 145 8.42 2.13 3.92
N ALA A 146 8.74 0.98 3.36
CA ALA A 146 8.48 -0.32 3.97
C ALA A 146 9.18 -0.50 5.32
N ALA A 147 10.44 -0.10 5.40
CA ALA A 147 11.23 -0.14 6.62
C ALA A 147 10.71 0.82 7.71
N MET A 148 9.94 1.86 7.34
CA MET A 148 9.34 2.79 8.30
C MET A 148 7.83 2.58 8.47
N ALA A 149 7.28 1.48 7.93
CA ALA A 149 5.84 1.29 7.83
C ALA A 149 5.11 1.04 9.16
N PRO A 150 5.62 0.21 10.09
CA PRO A 150 4.98 0.06 11.39
C PRO A 150 5.01 1.37 12.18
N ALA A 151 4.01 1.57 13.05
CA ALA A 151 3.92 2.77 13.90
C ALA A 151 5.14 2.95 14.83
N GLN A 152 5.81 1.85 15.17
CA GLN A 152 7.01 1.84 16.01
C GLN A 152 8.10 1.00 15.31
N PRO A 153 8.82 1.55 14.32
CA PRO A 153 9.86 0.79 13.61
C PRO A 153 11.01 0.45 14.56
N SER A 154 11.58 -0.75 14.43
CA SER A 154 12.70 -1.21 15.23
C SER A 154 14.00 -0.44 14.91
N GLY A 155 15.03 -0.64 15.71
CA GLY A 155 16.35 -0.09 15.43
C GLY A 155 16.94 -0.60 14.11
N GLN A 156 16.63 -1.83 13.73
CA GLN A 156 17.11 -2.44 12.49
C GLN A 156 16.43 -1.80 11.28
N ASP A 157 15.11 -1.62 11.33
CA ASP A 157 14.35 -1.08 10.20
C ASP A 157 14.75 0.38 9.93
N ARG A 158 15.00 1.15 10.98
CA ARG A 158 15.53 2.52 10.83
C ARG A 158 16.90 2.54 10.14
N LYS A 159 17.77 1.56 10.38
CA LYS A 159 19.06 1.45 9.68
C LYS A 159 18.86 1.13 8.21
N VAL A 160 17.99 0.17 7.88
CA VAL A 160 17.63 -0.18 6.50
C VAL A 160 17.08 1.04 5.75
N ALA A 161 16.15 1.78 6.38
CA ALA A 161 15.60 3.01 5.83
C ALA A 161 16.67 4.09 5.60
N ALA A 162 17.61 4.26 6.55
CA ALA A 162 18.72 5.20 6.41
C ALA A 162 19.65 4.83 5.26
N GLN A 163 19.98 3.54 5.12
CA GLN A 163 20.78 3.03 4.00
C GLN A 163 20.09 3.28 2.66
N ALA A 164 18.80 2.98 2.55
CA ALA A 164 18.02 3.23 1.33
C ALA A 164 17.98 4.73 0.99
N ARG A 165 17.78 5.60 1.99
CA ARG A 165 17.80 7.06 1.81
C ARG A 165 19.15 7.60 1.36
N ALA A 166 20.25 7.04 1.86
CA ALA A 166 21.59 7.41 1.40
C ALA A 166 21.79 7.08 -0.09
N LYS A 167 21.35 5.88 -0.52
CA LYS A 167 21.39 5.47 -1.94
C LYS A 167 20.49 6.35 -2.81
N ILE A 168 19.28 6.66 -2.36
CA ILE A 168 18.35 7.59 -3.04
C ILE A 168 19.02 8.96 -3.28
N ALA A 169 19.71 9.50 -2.29
CA ALA A 169 20.38 10.79 -2.42
C ALA A 169 21.48 10.76 -3.49
N ARG A 170 22.27 9.67 -3.55
CA ARG A 170 23.27 9.45 -4.58
C ARG A 170 22.65 9.32 -5.97
N LEU A 171 21.65 8.46 -6.15
CA LEU A 171 21.00 8.25 -7.45
C LEU A 171 20.37 9.54 -7.99
N ARG A 172 19.83 10.39 -7.10
CA ARG A 172 19.30 11.71 -7.50
C ARG A 172 20.39 12.65 -8.02
N ALA A 173 21.60 12.59 -7.47
CA ALA A 173 22.74 13.36 -7.97
C ALA A 173 23.19 12.84 -9.34
N GLU A 174 23.31 11.52 -9.50
CA GLU A 174 23.65 10.88 -10.78
C GLU A 174 22.66 11.25 -11.90
N MET A 175 21.36 11.25 -11.60
CA MET A 175 20.32 11.67 -12.56
C MET A 175 20.42 13.15 -12.99
N VAL A 176 21.05 14.01 -12.20
CA VAL A 176 21.28 15.42 -12.58
C VAL A 176 22.48 15.53 -13.50
N GLU A 177 23.55 14.79 -13.21
CA GLU A 177 24.75 14.71 -14.05
C GLU A 177 24.45 14.11 -15.42
N GLU A 178 23.70 13.00 -15.48
CA GLU A 178 23.26 12.37 -16.74
C GLU A 178 22.47 13.34 -17.64
N LYS A 179 21.62 14.18 -17.03
CA LYS A 179 20.85 15.20 -17.77
C LYS A 179 21.73 16.33 -18.29
N ALA A 180 22.75 16.73 -17.53
CA ALA A 180 23.69 17.75 -17.98
C ALA A 180 24.54 17.24 -19.16
N SER A 181 25.07 16.02 -19.07
CA SER A 181 25.89 15.43 -20.15
C SER A 181 25.10 15.15 -21.43
N THR A 182 23.82 14.78 -21.31
CA THR A 182 22.95 14.60 -22.49
C THR A 182 22.59 15.93 -23.15
N ALA A 183 22.37 17.00 -22.39
CA ALA A 183 22.13 18.33 -22.95
C ALA A 183 23.33 18.89 -23.73
N GLU A 184 24.56 18.67 -23.25
CA GLU A 184 25.79 19.11 -23.95
C GLU A 184 26.06 18.31 -25.25
N THR A 185 25.61 17.05 -25.30
CA THR A 185 25.75 16.19 -26.49
C THR A 185 24.71 16.54 -27.56
N GLU A 186 23.52 17.01 -27.19
CA GLU A 186 22.49 17.45 -28.13
C GLU A 186 22.79 18.84 -28.74
N GLU A 187 23.50 19.73 -28.04
CA GLU A 187 23.88 21.06 -28.54
C GLU A 187 25.02 21.03 -29.58
N SER A 188 25.79 19.94 -29.65
CA SER A 188 26.89 19.76 -30.60
C SER A 188 26.47 19.07 -31.93
N GLY A 189 25.18 18.78 -32.11
CA GLY A 189 24.59 18.29 -33.35
C GLY A 189 24.18 19.43 -34.30
N ASP A 190 24.99 19.65 -35.34
CA ASP A 190 24.74 20.42 -36.58
C ASP A 190 23.63 21.53 -36.55
N PRO A 191 23.98 22.84 -36.41
CA PRO A 191 23.02 23.95 -36.34
C PRO A 191 22.25 24.21 -37.65
N ALA A 192 22.44 23.40 -38.69
CA ALA A 192 21.75 23.51 -39.97
C ALA A 192 20.31 22.98 -39.93
N ALA A 193 19.99 22.00 -39.06
CA ALA A 193 18.65 21.40 -39.01
C ALA A 193 17.67 22.13 -38.07
N SER A 194 18.14 22.77 -37.00
CA SER A 194 17.26 23.42 -36.01
C SER A 194 16.68 24.77 -36.46
N ARG A 195 17.26 25.40 -37.49
CA ARG A 195 16.73 26.65 -38.08
C ARG A 195 15.45 26.46 -38.92
N ALA A 196 15.13 25.22 -39.32
CA ALA A 196 13.88 24.93 -40.06
C ALA A 196 12.66 24.77 -39.14
N ALA A 197 12.84 24.41 -37.86
CA ALA A 197 11.73 24.20 -36.92
C ALA A 197 11.33 25.48 -36.15
N GLY A 198 12.26 26.41 -35.93
CA GLY A 198 11.98 27.68 -35.21
C GLY A 198 11.15 28.70 -36.00
N ALA A 199 10.99 28.52 -37.32
CA ALA A 199 10.23 29.43 -38.18
C ALA A 199 8.70 29.23 -38.10
N TYR A 200 8.21 28.10 -37.57
CA TYR A 200 6.77 27.80 -37.53
C TYR A 200 6.02 28.33 -36.30
N GLN A 201 6.71 28.82 -35.26
CA GLN A 201 6.04 29.30 -34.02
C GLN A 201 5.91 30.83 -33.93
N LYS A 202 6.44 31.61 -34.88
CA LYS A 202 6.36 33.08 -34.87
C LYS A 202 5.23 33.68 -35.72
N ALA A 203 4.17 32.91 -36.02
CA ALA A 203 3.08 33.38 -36.88
C ALA A 203 1.66 33.10 -36.37
N SER A 204 1.46 32.76 -35.09
CA SER A 204 0.11 32.51 -34.57
C SER A 204 -0.13 33.20 -33.22
N THR A 205 -0.17 34.53 -33.24
CA THR A 205 -0.88 35.33 -32.23
C THR A 205 -2.19 35.81 -32.84
N PRO A 206 -3.37 35.35 -32.41
CA PRO A 206 -4.60 36.05 -32.75
C PRO A 206 -4.63 37.35 -31.93
N GLU A 207 -4.58 38.49 -32.64
CA GLU A 207 -4.86 39.79 -32.07
C GLU A 207 -6.33 39.83 -31.61
N VAL A 208 -6.54 40.06 -30.31
CA VAL A 208 -7.86 40.33 -29.75
C VAL A 208 -8.21 41.80 -29.97
N PRO A 209 -9.32 42.16 -30.64
CA PRO A 209 -9.74 43.55 -30.75
C PRO A 209 -10.22 44.06 -29.39
N THR A 210 -9.59 45.12 -28.90
CA THR A 210 -10.04 45.88 -27.73
C THR A 210 -11.35 46.59 -28.05
N ALA A 211 -12.47 46.05 -27.58
CA ALA A 211 -13.73 46.75 -27.56
C ALA A 211 -13.73 47.76 -26.40
N THR A 212 -13.63 49.04 -26.74
CA THR A 212 -13.91 50.16 -25.85
C THR A 212 -15.37 50.10 -25.39
N LEU A 213 -15.57 49.83 -24.10
CA LEU A 213 -16.88 49.95 -23.45
C LEU A 213 -17.07 51.41 -23.02
N ASP A 214 -17.84 52.13 -23.82
CA ASP A 214 -18.42 53.42 -23.46
C ASP A 214 -19.36 53.26 -22.25
N ILE A 215 -18.92 53.77 -21.10
CA ILE A 215 -19.75 53.89 -19.90
C ILE A 215 -20.58 55.17 -20.07
N THR A 216 -21.69 55.07 -20.80
CA THR A 216 -22.71 56.13 -20.81
C THR A 216 -23.71 55.88 -19.70
N ALA A 217 -23.75 56.81 -18.77
CA ALA A 217 -24.73 56.93 -17.70
C ALA A 217 -26.13 57.25 -18.23
N CYS A 218 -27.15 56.59 -17.67
CA CYS A 218 -28.54 57.05 -17.49
C CYS A 218 -29.24 55.98 -16.64
N GLY A 219 -29.54 56.21 -15.37
CA GLY A 219 -30.75 56.90 -14.89
C GLY A 219 -31.30 56.02 -13.77
N ASP A 220 -31.18 56.42 -12.51
CA ASP A 220 -32.27 57.09 -11.78
C ASP A 220 -33.66 56.53 -12.13
N CYS A 221 -34.22 55.72 -11.24
CA CYS A 221 -35.62 55.85 -10.81
C CYS A 221 -35.92 55.02 -9.56
N GLY A 222 -36.32 55.74 -8.48
CA GLY A 222 -37.35 55.39 -7.47
C GLY A 222 -37.11 54.16 -6.57
N GLN A 223 -36.92 54.22 -5.25
CA GLN A 223 -37.69 54.90 -4.19
C GLN A 223 -39.12 54.34 -3.98
N GLY A 224 -39.35 53.74 -2.81
CA GLY A 224 -40.66 53.38 -2.22
C GLY A 224 -40.89 51.86 -2.10
N HIS A 225 -41.39 51.27 -1.01
CA HIS A 225 -42.05 51.76 0.20
C HIS A 225 -42.01 50.70 1.32
N SER A 226 -41.82 51.20 2.54
CA SER A 226 -42.38 50.82 3.85
C SER A 226 -43.00 49.43 4.10
N ARG A 227 -42.63 48.79 5.20
CA ARG A 227 -43.16 49.07 6.56
C ARG A 227 -42.25 48.52 7.65
#